data_AF-A0A7S3N1K1-F1
#
_entry.id   AF-A0A7S3N1K1-F1
#
_cell.length_a   1.000
_cell.length_b   1.000
_cell.length_c   1.000
_cell.angle_alpha   90.00
_cell.angle_beta   90.00
_cell.angle_gamma   90.00
#
_symmetry.space_group_name_H-M   'P 1'
#
loop_
_entity.id
_entity.type
_entity.pdbx_description
1 polymer ?
#
loop_
_entity_poly.entity_id
_entity_poly.type
_entity_poly.pdbx_seq_one_letter_code
_entity_poly.pdbx_strand_id
1 'polypeptide(L)'
;VLLCESTKLDELWFFQKKTANEHIRFNSRLICQDTELGMKQSVKLEGDIGICHCWTTSDGLSITTITDMEYPESSAFYMLGQIIIDFLATFENDTEMYIEADEDTNLKYEKLDEFMKTWQN
;
A
#
# COMPACT_ATOMS: atom_id res chain seq x y z
N VAL A 1 12.13 -1.93 0.92
CA VAL A 1 11.80 -2.35 2.29
C VAL A 1 10.32 -2.16 2.53
N LEU A 2 9.65 -3.14 3.13
CA LEU A 2 8.27 -3.00 3.57
C LEU A 2 8.25 -2.41 4.98
N LEU A 3 7.46 -1.35 5.18
CA LEU A 3 7.36 -0.63 6.46
C LEU A 3 6.12 -1.01 7.25
N CYS A 4 4.97 -1.02 6.58
CA CYS A 4 3.69 -1.40 7.14
C CYS A 4 2.80 -1.99 6.04
N GLU A 5 1.82 -2.77 6.44
CA GLU A 5 0.84 -3.36 5.53
C GLU A 5 -0.47 -3.61 6.27
N SER A 6 -1.56 -3.56 5.52
CA SER A 6 -2.87 -4.01 6.00
C SER A 6 -3.57 -4.70 4.84
N THR A 7 -4.18 -5.86 5.11
CA THR A 7 -4.88 -6.66 4.11
C THR A 7 -6.18 -7.18 4.70
N LYS A 8 -7.28 -7.05 3.94
CA LYS A 8 -8.56 -7.65 4.29
C LYS A 8 -8.89 -8.75 3.28
N LEU A 9 -8.92 -10.00 3.74
CA LEU A 9 -9.11 -11.20 2.90
C LEU A 9 -10.29 -12.03 3.40
N ASP A 10 -11.33 -11.38 3.91
CA ASP A 10 -12.47 -12.06 4.55
C ASP A 10 -13.35 -12.80 3.55
N GLU A 11 -13.36 -12.35 2.30
CA GLU A 11 -14.13 -12.93 1.20
C GLU A 11 -13.49 -14.19 0.62
N LEU A 12 -12.20 -14.41 0.88
CA LEU A 12 -11.46 -15.58 0.40
C LEU A 12 -11.57 -16.75 1.37
N TRP A 13 -11.51 -17.97 0.83
CA TRP A 13 -11.44 -19.18 1.63
C TRP A 13 -10.13 -19.23 2.43
N PHE A 14 -10.20 -19.78 3.65
CA PHE A 14 -9.07 -19.82 4.59
C PHE A 14 -7.74 -20.29 3.97
N PHE A 15 -7.79 -21.31 3.12
CA PHE A 15 -6.60 -21.87 2.47
C PHE A 15 -6.04 -20.99 1.33
N GLN A 16 -6.86 -20.13 0.73
CA GLN A 16 -6.42 -19.18 -0.31
C GLN A 16 -5.82 -17.90 0.29
N LYS A 17 -6.20 -17.54 1.53
CA LYS A 17 -5.75 -16.28 2.17
C LYS A 17 -4.23 -16.15 2.21
N LYS A 18 -3.50 -17.25 2.49
CA LYS A 18 -2.03 -17.22 2.53
C LYS A 18 -1.45 -16.87 1.15
N THR A 19 -1.86 -17.60 0.13
CA THR A 19 -1.40 -17.37 -1.26
C THR A 19 -1.77 -15.96 -1.74
N ALA A 20 -2.98 -15.49 -1.43
CA ALA A 20 -3.41 -14.15 -1.80
C ALA A 20 -2.58 -13.06 -1.12
N ASN A 21 -2.25 -13.22 0.17
CA ASN A 21 -1.40 -12.27 0.88
C ASN A 21 0.02 -12.22 0.29
N GLU A 22 0.61 -13.38 0.00
CA GLU A 22 1.91 -13.45 -0.68
C GLU A 22 1.87 -12.77 -2.06
N HIS A 23 0.79 -12.98 -2.81
CA HIS A 23 0.59 -12.35 -4.12
C HIS A 23 0.45 -10.83 -4.02
N ILE A 24 -0.34 -10.33 -3.05
CA ILE A 24 -0.50 -8.90 -2.77
C ILE A 24 0.86 -8.27 -2.43
N ARG A 25 1.59 -8.86 -1.48
CA ARG A 25 2.92 -8.37 -1.09
C ARG A 25 3.90 -8.34 -2.25
N PHE A 26 3.94 -9.41 -3.04
CA PHE A 26 4.84 -9.51 -4.18
C PHE A 26 4.57 -8.43 -5.23
N ASN A 27 3.31 -8.29 -5.66
CA ASN A 27 2.94 -7.31 -6.69
C ASN A 27 3.13 -5.87 -6.20
N SER A 28 2.79 -5.58 -4.95
CA SER A 28 3.03 -4.25 -4.38
C SER A 28 4.51 -3.88 -4.40
N ARG A 29 5.41 -4.82 -4.06
CA ARG A 29 6.86 -4.58 -4.12
C ARG A 29 7.35 -4.41 -5.54
N LEU A 30 6.89 -5.26 -6.46
CA LEU A 30 7.29 -5.21 -7.87
C LEU A 30 6.93 -3.85 -8.50
N ILE A 31 5.68 -3.40 -8.30
CA ILE A 31 5.19 -2.16 -8.90
C ILE A 31 5.83 -0.94 -8.24
N CYS A 32 6.04 -0.99 -6.92
CA CYS A 32 6.80 0.03 -6.21
C CYS A 32 8.24 0.17 -6.72
N GLN A 33 8.89 -0.92 -7.16
CA GLN A 33 10.24 -0.87 -7.72
C GLN A 33 10.27 -0.31 -9.15
N ASP A 34 9.19 -0.50 -9.90
CA ASP A 34 9.03 0.00 -11.27
C ASP A 34 8.62 1.49 -11.31
N THR A 35 7.93 1.98 -10.27
CA THR A 35 7.43 3.35 -10.21
C THR A 35 8.55 4.35 -9.95
N GLU A 36 8.69 5.35 -10.83
CA GLU A 36 9.70 6.40 -10.69
C GLU A 36 9.41 7.37 -9.52
N LEU A 37 10.46 8.02 -9.00
CA LEU A 37 10.34 9.00 -7.92
C LEU A 37 9.42 10.16 -8.29
N GLY A 38 8.45 10.46 -7.43
CA GLY A 38 7.46 11.52 -7.66
C GLY A 38 6.33 11.14 -8.61
N MET A 39 6.27 9.91 -9.11
CA MET A 39 5.27 9.46 -10.08
C MET A 39 4.17 8.61 -9.43
N LYS A 40 3.02 8.60 -10.11
CA LYS A 40 1.86 7.77 -9.79
C LYS A 40 1.66 6.76 -10.92
N GLN A 41 1.37 5.52 -10.57
CA GLN A 41 1.20 4.44 -11.52
C GLN A 41 0.03 3.54 -11.11
N SER A 42 -0.77 3.12 -12.09
CA SER A 42 -1.88 2.20 -11.93
C SER A 42 -1.64 1.00 -12.84
N VAL A 43 -1.48 -0.19 -12.28
CA VAL A 43 -1.17 -1.42 -13.03
C VAL A 43 -2.28 -2.45 -12.79
N LYS A 44 -2.85 -2.96 -13.87
CA LYS A 44 -3.79 -4.09 -13.80
C LYS A 44 -3.01 -5.36 -13.50
N LEU A 45 -3.40 -6.09 -12.46
CA LEU A 45 -2.77 -7.34 -12.09
C LEU A 45 -3.28 -8.48 -12.98
N GLU A 46 -2.43 -9.48 -13.21
CA GLU A 46 -2.81 -10.67 -13.97
C GLU A 46 -3.93 -11.46 -13.26
N GLY A 47 -4.80 -12.10 -14.05
CA GLY A 47 -5.87 -12.96 -13.52
C GLY A 47 -7.09 -12.21 -12.98
N ASP A 48 -7.31 -10.95 -13.38
CA ASP A 48 -8.44 -10.11 -12.96
C ASP A 48 -8.54 -9.94 -11.44
N ILE A 49 -7.40 -10.04 -10.75
CA ILE A 49 -7.30 -9.93 -9.28
C ILE A 49 -7.55 -8.50 -8.80
N GLY A 50 -7.35 -7.51 -9.68
CA GLY A 50 -7.61 -6.11 -9.39
C GLY A 50 -6.65 -5.15 -10.08
N ILE A 51 -6.67 -3.90 -9.62
CA ILE A 51 -5.76 -2.83 -10.04
C ILE A 51 -4.90 -2.46 -8.84
N CYS A 52 -3.60 -2.40 -9.07
CA CYS A 52 -2.63 -1.93 -8.10
C CYS A 52 -2.31 -0.46 -8.40
N HIS A 53 -2.64 0.42 -7.47
CA HIS A 53 -2.33 1.84 -7.51
C HIS A 53 -1.13 2.13 -6.63
N CYS A 54 -0.08 2.70 -7.21
CA CYS A 54 1.16 3.04 -6.53
C CYS A 54 1.45 4.53 -6.64
N TRP A 55 1.92 5.13 -5.56
CA TRP A 55 2.46 6.49 -5.56
C TRP A 55 3.79 6.52 -4.81
N THR A 56 4.83 6.96 -5.52
CA THR A 56 6.14 7.22 -4.94
C THR A 56 6.35 8.73 -4.77
N THR A 57 6.70 9.16 -3.57
CA THR A 57 7.04 10.56 -3.28
C THR A 57 8.43 10.91 -3.82
N SER A 58 8.74 12.20 -3.92
CA SER A 58 10.08 12.67 -4.27
C SER A 58 11.15 12.23 -3.27
N ASP A 59 10.73 11.98 -2.03
CA ASP A 59 11.61 11.62 -0.92
C ASP A 59 11.92 10.12 -0.88
N GLY A 60 11.37 9.34 -1.83
CA GLY A 60 11.60 7.90 -1.95
C GLY A 60 10.62 7.04 -1.14
N LEU A 61 9.63 7.63 -0.48
CA LEU A 61 8.56 6.88 0.19
C LEU A 61 7.52 6.44 -0.84
N SER A 62 7.30 5.14 -0.93
CA SER A 62 6.29 4.57 -1.82
C SER A 62 5.14 3.99 -1.03
N ILE A 63 3.93 4.25 -1.50
CA ILE A 63 2.71 3.65 -0.99
C ILE A 63 1.96 2.95 -2.12
N THR A 64 1.37 1.81 -1.82
CA THR A 64 0.66 1.00 -2.80
C THR A 64 -0.65 0.47 -2.21
N THR A 65 -1.70 0.42 -3.03
CA THR A 65 -2.98 -0.21 -2.68
C THR A 65 -3.46 -1.07 -3.84
N ILE A 66 -4.09 -2.20 -3.53
CA ILE A 66 -4.71 -3.08 -4.53
C ILE A 66 -6.21 -3.03 -4.29
N THR A 67 -6.94 -2.70 -5.34
CA THR A 67 -8.40 -2.54 -5.32
C THR A 67 -9.04 -3.34 -6.44
N ASP A 68 -10.35 -3.55 -6.36
CA ASP A 68 -11.10 -4.12 -7.48
C ASP A 68 -11.05 -3.22 -8.71
N MET A 69 -11.36 -3.79 -9.88
CA MET A 69 -11.37 -3.06 -11.16
C MET A 69 -12.46 -1.98 -11.24
N GLU A 70 -13.50 -2.09 -10.41
CA GLU A 70 -14.61 -1.13 -10.36
C GLU A 70 -14.32 0.03 -9.39
N TYR A 71 -13.28 -0.08 -8.56
CA TYR A 71 -12.96 0.96 -7.59
C TYR A 71 -12.41 2.21 -8.30
N PRO A 72 -12.91 3.41 -8.00
CA PRO A 72 -12.45 4.62 -8.68
C PRO A 72 -10.99 4.94 -8.38
N GLU A 73 -10.18 5.07 -9.43
CA GLU A 73 -8.75 5.44 -9.34
C GLU A 73 -8.53 6.74 -8.55
N SER A 74 -9.39 7.75 -8.76
CA SER A 74 -9.33 9.02 -8.02
C SER A 74 -9.48 8.83 -6.50
N SER A 75 -10.37 7.93 -6.06
CA SER A 75 -10.58 7.63 -4.65
C SER A 75 -9.37 6.89 -4.08
N ALA A 76 -8.79 5.96 -4.84
CA ALA A 76 -7.60 5.22 -4.43
C ALA A 76 -6.42 6.17 -4.20
N PHE A 77 -6.11 7.05 -5.17
CA PHE A 77 -5.01 8.01 -5.01
C PHE A 77 -5.27 9.07 -3.94
N TYR A 78 -6.52 9.47 -3.73
CA TYR A 78 -6.85 10.36 -2.64
C TYR A 78 -6.57 9.69 -1.29
N MET A 79 -7.02 8.45 -1.10
CA MET A 79 -6.72 7.66 0.09
C MET A 79 -5.21 7.53 0.31
N LEU A 80 -4.46 7.14 -0.72
CA LEU A 80 -3.00 7.01 -0.66
C LEU A 80 -2.34 8.31 -0.18
N GLY A 81 -2.81 9.46 -0.67
CA GLY A 81 -2.27 10.74 -0.23
C GLY A 81 -2.59 11.13 1.20
N GLN A 82 -3.81 10.83 1.67
CA GLN A 82 -4.16 11.03 3.07
C GLN A 82 -3.29 10.16 3.98
N ILE A 83 -3.04 8.90 3.59
CA ILE A 83 -2.18 7.99 4.35
C ILE A 83 -0.75 8.51 4.39
N ILE A 84 -0.16 8.96 3.27
CA ILE A 84 1.20 9.51 3.25
C ILE A 84 1.31 10.71 4.20
N ILE A 85 0.36 11.65 4.12
CA ILE A 85 0.37 12.86 4.96
C ILE A 85 0.28 12.49 6.44
N ASP A 86 -0.64 11.60 6.80
CA ASP A 86 -0.84 11.19 8.19
C ASP A 86 0.33 10.33 8.71
N PHE A 87 0.93 9.49 7.85
CA PHE A 87 2.13 8.72 8.18
C PHE A 87 3.31 9.65 8.48
N LEU A 88 3.59 10.63 7.61
CA LEU A 88 4.66 11.60 7.81
C LEU A 88 4.43 12.44 9.08
N ALA A 89 3.19 12.84 9.36
CA ALA A 89 2.85 13.57 10.59
C ALA A 89 3.00 12.70 11.85
N THR A 90 2.69 11.40 11.76
CA THR A 90 2.80 10.47 12.89
C THR A 90 4.25 10.16 13.24
N PHE A 91 5.13 10.06 12.24
CA PHE A 91 6.55 9.72 12.41
C PHE A 91 7.49 10.92 12.24
N GLU A 92 6.99 12.16 12.31
CA GLU A 92 7.80 13.39 12.14
C GLU A 92 9.00 13.41 13.10
N ASN A 93 8.77 13.01 14.36
CA ASN A 93 9.81 12.99 15.40
C ASN A 93 10.75 11.78 15.33
N ASP A 94 10.38 10.73 14.59
CA ASP A 94 11.10 9.45 14.54
C ASP A 94 11.47 9.08 13.09
N THR A 95 11.95 10.08 12.35
CA THR A 95 12.23 9.97 10.91
C THR A 95 13.27 8.90 10.57
N GLU A 96 14.20 8.60 11.49
CA GLU A 96 15.22 7.55 11.34
C GLU A 96 14.59 6.16 11.13
N MET A 97 13.40 5.89 11.68
CA MET A 97 12.77 4.57 11.63
C MET A 97 12.34 4.12 10.24
N TYR A 98 12.08 5.04 9.31
CA TYR A 98 11.66 4.70 7.94
C TYR A 98 12.69 5.09 6.87
N ILE A 99 13.63 5.99 7.17
CA ILE A 99 14.70 6.36 6.24
C ILE A 99 15.87 5.36 6.28
N GLU A 100 16.24 4.88 7.48
CA GLU A 100 17.39 3.96 7.66
C GLU A 100 16.98 2.49 7.69
N ALA A 101 15.72 2.19 7.37
CA ALA A 101 15.23 0.82 7.36
C ALA A 101 15.85 0.05 6.19
N ASP A 102 16.84 -0.78 6.47
CA ASP A 102 17.49 -1.68 5.51
C ASP A 102 16.79 -3.05 5.39
N GLU A 103 15.98 -3.42 6.38
CA GLU A 103 15.22 -4.67 6.42
C GLU A 103 13.71 -4.42 6.56
N ASP A 104 12.91 -5.40 6.14
CA ASP A 104 11.45 -5.35 6.29
C ASP A 104 11.08 -5.17 7.77
N THR A 105 10.45 -4.03 8.05
CA THR A 105 10.01 -3.64 9.38
C THR A 105 8.50 -3.76 9.46
N ASN A 106 7.98 -4.01 10.67
CA ASN A 106 6.55 -3.99 10.93
C ASN A 106 6.24 -2.82 11.85
N LEU A 107 6.34 -1.62 11.29
CA LEU A 107 6.01 -0.39 11.99
C LEU A 107 4.52 -0.41 12.30
N LYS A 108 4.19 -0.33 13.58
CA LYS A 108 2.80 -0.31 14.05
C LYS A 108 2.17 1.03 13.71
N TYR A 109 1.56 1.10 12.54
CA TYR A 109 0.75 2.23 12.11
C TYR A 109 -0.74 1.86 12.21
N GLU A 110 -1.32 2.09 13.39
CA GLU A 110 -2.67 1.62 13.74
C GLU A 110 -3.78 2.24 12.88
N LYS A 111 -3.56 3.45 12.38
CA LYS A 111 -4.53 4.16 11.52
C LYS A 111 -4.67 3.54 10.13
N LEU A 112 -3.75 2.68 9.70
CA LEU A 112 -3.84 2.01 8.40
C LEU A 112 -5.13 1.18 8.28
N ASP A 113 -5.47 0.46 9.35
CA ASP A 113 -6.69 -0.35 9.40
C ASP A 113 -7.97 0.50 9.43
N GLU A 114 -7.88 1.72 9.99
CA GLU A 114 -8.98 2.67 9.99
C GLU A 114 -9.23 3.23 8.58
N PHE A 115 -8.17 3.67 7.89
CA PHE A 115 -8.25 4.10 6.49
C PHE A 115 -8.84 2.99 5.61
N MET A 116 -8.37 1.75 5.75
CA MET A 116 -8.92 0.62 4.99
C MET A 116 -10.42 0.43 5.22
N LYS A 117 -10.94 0.63 6.43
CA LYS A 117 -12.38 0.51 6.72
C LYS A 117 -13.19 1.68 6.18
N THR A 118 -12.67 2.90 6.29
CA THR A 118 -13.37 4.11 5.84
C THR A 118 -13.54 4.13 4.32
N TRP A 119 -12.51 3.69 3.59
CA TRP A 119 -12.45 3.77 2.13
C TRP A 119 -13.03 2.55 1.39
N GLN A 120 -13.62 1.61 2.14
CA GLN A 120 -14.31 0.43 1.61
C GLN A 120 -15.78 0.66 1.22
N ASN A 121 -16.37 1.81 1.56
CA ASN A 121 -17.79 2.12 1.29
C ASN A 121 -17.98 3.16 0.20
#